data_AF-A0A7Y6XDN5-F1
#
_entry.id   AF-A0A7Y6XDN5-F1
#
_cell.length_a   1.000
_cell.length_b   1.000
_cell.length_c   1.000
_cell.angle_alpha   90.00
_cell.angle_beta   90.00
_cell.angle_gamma   90.00
#
_symmetry.space_group_name_H-M   'P 1'
#
loop_
_entity.id
_entity.type
_entity.pdbx_description
1 polymer ?
#
loop_
_entity_poly.entity_id
_entity_poly.type
_entity_poly.pdbx_seq_one_letter_code
_entity_poly.pdbx_strand_id
1 'polypeptide(L)'
;MSEEEPNEEVTKLIADRLMRVPDVLPPEGHAYHVLEAQTAAGERAGGLWMIESEGGVPVFQSRELATEALQFVPPPHVFGYDEAAVGWGVHALSADEFRTLFINPSVTLYVVLKVSDSGIEAQPL
;
A
#
# COMPACT_ATOMS: atom_id res chain seq x y z
N MET A 1 11.79 27.15 -20.71
CA MET A 1 10.72 26.28 -20.19
C MET A 1 10.79 25.03 -21.02
N SER A 2 11.51 24.01 -20.56
CA SER A 2 11.60 22.75 -21.29
C SER A 2 10.27 22.03 -21.09
N GLU A 3 9.52 21.86 -22.17
CA GLU A 3 8.41 20.90 -22.19
C GLU A 3 9.05 19.53 -22.00
N GLU A 4 8.99 18.99 -20.78
CA GLU A 4 9.32 17.58 -20.55
C GLU A 4 8.31 16.76 -21.34
N GLU A 5 8.77 16.12 -22.42
CA GLU A 5 8.00 15.09 -23.11
C GLU A 5 7.51 14.08 -22.06
N PRO A 6 6.25 13.59 -22.15
CA PRO A 6 5.79 12.53 -21.27
C PRO A 6 6.76 11.37 -21.37
N ASN A 7 7.39 11.00 -20.26
CA ASN A 7 8.35 9.89 -20.24
C ASN A 7 7.65 8.63 -20.77
N GLU A 8 8.01 8.20 -21.99
CA GLU A 8 7.34 7.11 -22.68
C GLU A 8 7.39 5.80 -21.88
N GLU A 9 8.45 5.59 -21.10
CA GLU A 9 8.62 4.40 -20.26
C GLU A 9 7.60 4.39 -19.11
N VAL A 10 7.38 5.54 -18.49
CA VAL A 10 6.36 5.72 -17.44
C VAL A 10 4.97 5.50 -18.01
N THR A 11 4.71 6.04 -19.20
CA THR A 11 3.41 5.88 -19.87
C THR A 11 3.14 4.42 -20.25
N LYS A 12 4.14 3.71 -20.77
CA LYS A 12 4.07 2.27 -21.09
C LYS A 12 3.80 1.45 -19.82
N LEU A 13 4.50 1.74 -18.72
CA LEU A 13 4.29 1.07 -17.43
C LEU A 13 2.85 1.28 -16.90
N ILE A 14 2.34 2.51 -16.95
CA ILE A 14 0.96 2.80 -16.52
C ILE A 14 -0.04 2.04 -17.39
N ALA A 15 0.15 2.02 -18.71
CA ALA A 15 -0.72 1.30 -19.64
C ALA A 15 -0.70 -0.22 -19.38
N ASP A 16 0.48 -0.81 -19.18
CA ASP A 16 0.64 -2.22 -18.85
C ASP A 16 -0.05 -2.57 -17.54
N ARG A 17 0.12 -1.75 -16.49
CA ARG A 17 -0.57 -1.97 -15.21
C ARG A 17 -2.08 -1.81 -15.35
N LEU A 18 -2.57 -0.82 -16.10
CA LEU A 18 -4.00 -0.66 -16.37
C LEU A 18 -4.61 -1.91 -17.02
N MET A 19 -3.91 -2.55 -17.94
CA MET A 19 -4.37 -3.80 -18.58
C MET A 19 -4.41 -4.99 -17.61
N ARG A 20 -3.52 -4.99 -16.61
CA ARG A 20 -3.43 -6.06 -15.59
C ARG A 20 -4.38 -5.87 -14.41
N VAL A 21 -4.96 -4.68 -14.19
CA VAL A 21 -5.86 -4.40 -13.05
C VAL A 21 -6.90 -5.50 -12.84
N PRO A 22 -7.65 -5.97 -13.86
CA PRO A 22 -8.68 -6.98 -13.67
C PRO A 22 -8.15 -8.31 -13.10
N ASP A 23 -6.90 -8.66 -13.43
CA ASP A 23 -6.29 -9.94 -13.02
C ASP A 23 -5.77 -9.91 -11.57
N VAL A 24 -5.53 -8.71 -11.03
CA VAL A 24 -4.96 -8.53 -9.68
C VAL A 24 -5.97 -8.04 -8.66
N LEU A 25 -7.19 -7.70 -9.06
CA LEU A 25 -8.26 -7.31 -8.15
C LEU A 25 -8.56 -8.42 -7.14
N PRO A 26 -8.94 -8.06 -5.90
CA PRO A 26 -9.43 -9.04 -4.95
C PRO A 26 -10.73 -9.68 -5.49
N PRO A 27 -11.06 -10.92 -5.08
CA PRO A 27 -12.31 -11.56 -5.46
C PRO A 27 -13.55 -10.72 -5.12
N GLU A 28 -14.65 -10.91 -5.83
CA GLU A 28 -15.89 -10.14 -5.61
C GLU A 28 -16.34 -10.20 -4.14
N GLY A 29 -16.61 -9.03 -3.54
CA GLY A 29 -16.95 -8.91 -2.12
C GLY A 29 -15.76 -8.87 -1.16
N HIS A 30 -14.53 -8.98 -1.66
CA HIS A 30 -13.30 -8.84 -0.89
C HIS A 30 -12.58 -7.52 -1.20
N ALA A 31 -11.71 -7.10 -0.30
CA ALA A 31 -10.87 -5.93 -0.46
C ALA A 31 -9.44 -6.27 -0.05
N TYR A 32 -8.47 -5.64 -0.70
CA TYR A 32 -7.15 -5.52 -0.12
C TYR A 32 -7.17 -4.51 1.00
N HIS A 33 -6.34 -4.74 2.01
CA HIS A 33 -6.18 -3.86 3.14
C HIS A 33 -4.76 -3.29 3.14
N VAL A 34 -4.58 -2.10 3.66
CA VAL A 34 -3.28 -1.44 3.85
C VAL A 34 -3.17 -0.96 5.29
N LEU A 35 -1.95 -0.67 5.72
CA LEU A 35 -1.71 0.03 6.97
C LEU A 35 -1.53 1.51 6.66
N GLU A 36 -2.38 2.34 7.22
CA GLU A 36 -2.38 3.79 7.04
C GLU A 36 -2.17 4.47 8.37
N ALA A 37 -1.41 5.56 8.38
CA ALA A 37 -1.14 6.30 9.60
C ALA A 37 -2.44 6.88 10.17
N GLN A 38 -2.56 6.86 11.50
CA GLN A 38 -3.74 7.31 12.23
C GLN A 38 -3.42 8.29 13.35
N THR A 39 -4.36 9.19 13.58
CA THR A 39 -4.36 10.10 14.74
C THR A 39 -4.75 9.36 16.01
N ALA A 40 -4.56 9.99 17.18
CA ALA A 40 -4.99 9.43 18.46
C ALA A 40 -6.51 9.21 18.57
N ALA A 41 -7.29 9.89 17.73
CA ALA A 41 -8.74 9.68 17.61
C ALA A 41 -9.11 8.52 16.66
N GLY A 42 -8.13 7.86 16.03
CA GLY A 42 -8.34 6.81 15.03
C GLY A 42 -8.68 7.32 13.64
N GLU A 43 -8.52 8.62 13.39
CA GLU A 43 -8.77 9.22 12.08
C GLU A 43 -7.59 8.97 11.14
N ARG A 44 -7.85 8.94 9.82
CA ARG A 44 -6.80 8.80 8.80
C ARG A 44 -5.90 10.04 8.83
N ALA A 45 -4.64 9.87 9.20
CA ALA A 45 -3.64 10.93 9.16
C ALA A 45 -2.97 11.04 7.76
N GLY A 46 -3.27 10.09 6.87
CA GLY A 46 -2.68 9.99 5.55
C GLY A 46 -1.30 9.32 5.57
N GLY A 47 -0.92 8.70 4.46
CA GLY A 47 0.36 8.00 4.33
C GLY A 47 0.27 6.52 4.67
N LEU A 48 0.83 5.70 3.77
CA LEU A 48 0.79 4.25 3.87
C LEU A 48 2.10 3.72 4.43
N TRP A 49 2.02 2.68 5.25
CA TRP A 49 3.22 1.96 5.64
C TRP A 49 3.84 1.30 4.41
N MET A 50 5.17 1.39 4.30
CA MET A 50 5.94 0.81 3.21
C MET A 50 7.03 -0.11 3.76
N ILE A 51 7.27 -1.22 3.07
CA ILE A 51 8.42 -2.08 3.31
C ILE A 51 9.63 -1.43 2.63
N GLU A 52 10.66 -1.17 3.44
CA GLU A 52 11.94 -0.59 3.04
C GLU A 52 11.84 0.84 2.45
N SER A 53 12.99 1.49 2.27
CA SER A 53 13.07 2.82 1.66
C SER A 53 12.74 2.82 0.16
N GLU A 54 12.62 1.64 -0.46
CA GLU A 54 12.38 1.47 -1.90
C GLU A 54 10.90 1.58 -2.32
N GLY A 55 9.98 1.82 -1.38
CA GLY A 55 8.62 2.28 -1.70
C GLY A 55 7.59 1.18 -2.00
N GLY A 56 7.75 0.00 -1.43
CA GLY A 56 6.79 -1.09 -1.55
C GLY A 56 5.62 -0.94 -0.58
N VAL A 57 4.38 -0.85 -1.06
CA VAL A 57 3.19 -0.80 -0.20
C VAL A 57 2.65 -2.22 0.00
N PRO A 58 2.63 -2.75 1.23
CA PRO A 58 2.05 -4.06 1.52
C PRO A 58 0.53 -3.99 1.46
N VAL A 59 -0.07 -4.93 0.74
CA VAL A 59 -1.52 -5.12 0.69
C VAL A 59 -1.88 -6.50 1.24
N PHE A 60 -2.89 -6.53 2.12
CA PHE A 60 -3.29 -7.73 2.84
C PHE A 60 -4.65 -8.22 2.33
N GLN A 61 -4.78 -9.53 2.13
CA GLN A 61 -6.02 -10.13 1.62
C GLN A 61 -7.16 -10.15 2.66
N SER A 62 -6.86 -9.91 3.94
CA SER A 62 -7.86 -9.81 4.99
C SER A 62 -7.49 -8.78 6.05
N ARG A 63 -8.51 -8.31 6.79
CA ARG A 63 -8.33 -7.38 7.90
C ARG A 63 -7.55 -8.03 9.05
N GLU A 64 -7.78 -9.31 9.28
CA GLU A 64 -7.13 -10.10 10.33
C GLU A 64 -5.62 -10.14 10.10
N LEU A 65 -5.19 -10.47 8.87
CA LEU A 65 -3.77 -10.53 8.52
C LEU A 65 -3.09 -9.16 8.63
N ALA A 66 -3.77 -8.09 8.20
CA ALA A 66 -3.28 -6.72 8.36
C ALA A 66 -3.16 -6.33 9.85
N THR A 67 -4.13 -6.74 10.67
CA THR A 67 -4.12 -6.46 12.11
C THR A 67 -2.98 -7.21 12.80
N GLU A 68 -2.74 -8.47 12.43
CA GLU A 68 -1.60 -9.25 12.91
C GLU A 68 -0.26 -8.61 12.53
N ALA A 69 -0.17 -7.98 11.36
CA ALA A 69 1.06 -7.30 10.93
C ALA A 69 1.42 -6.09 11.81
N LEU A 70 0.44 -5.40 12.41
CA LEU A 70 0.67 -4.19 13.21
C LEU A 70 1.68 -4.40 14.36
N GLN A 71 1.77 -5.61 14.91
CA GLN A 71 2.72 -5.91 16.00
C GLN A 71 4.18 -5.88 15.56
N PHE A 72 4.45 -6.00 14.26
CA PHE A 72 5.80 -6.02 13.67
C PHE A 72 6.18 -4.69 13.04
N VAL A 73 5.24 -3.74 12.93
CA VAL A 73 5.44 -2.48 12.24
C VAL A 73 5.89 -1.41 13.24
N PRO A 74 7.05 -0.77 13.04
CA PRO A 74 7.48 0.34 13.88
C PRO A 74 6.48 1.50 13.83
N PRO A 75 6.32 2.30 14.90
CA PRO A 75 5.42 3.45 14.91
C PRO A 75 5.70 4.46 13.77
N PRO A 76 4.70 5.20 13.27
CA PRO A 76 4.85 6.10 12.12
C PRO A 76 5.99 7.11 12.23
N HIS A 77 6.22 7.69 13.42
CA HIS A 77 7.28 8.69 13.64
C HIS A 77 8.70 8.16 13.34
N VAL A 78 8.93 6.84 13.40
CA VAL A 78 10.21 6.22 13.03
C VAL A 78 10.52 6.43 11.55
N PHE A 79 9.48 6.62 10.73
CA PHE A 79 9.57 6.85 9.28
C PHE A 79 9.39 8.34 8.89
N GLY A 80 9.38 9.26 9.87
CA GLY A 80 9.27 10.70 9.61
C GLY A 80 7.85 11.20 9.27
N TYR A 81 6.82 10.42 9.59
CA TYR A 81 5.43 10.90 9.54
C TYR A 81 5.17 12.00 10.57
N ASP A 82 4.14 12.82 10.33
CA ASP A 82 3.70 13.92 11.19
C ASP A 82 3.55 13.47 12.66
N GLU A 83 3.87 14.34 13.62
CA GLU A 83 3.69 14.09 15.06
C GLU A 83 2.23 13.72 15.42
N ALA A 84 1.26 14.16 14.61
CA ALA A 84 -0.14 13.78 14.76
C ALA A 84 -0.40 12.29 14.47
N ALA A 85 0.47 11.60 13.72
CA ALA A 85 0.37 10.18 13.41
C ALA A 85 0.94 9.33 14.56
N VAL A 86 0.06 8.90 15.46
CA VAL A 86 0.46 8.17 16.68
C VAL A 86 0.53 6.66 16.49
N GLY A 87 -0.04 6.13 15.39
CA GLY A 87 -0.06 4.69 15.13
C GLY A 87 -0.49 4.35 13.71
N TRP A 88 -0.59 3.06 13.43
CA TRP A 88 -1.07 2.50 12.17
C TRP A 88 -2.46 1.89 12.36
N GLY A 89 -3.32 2.08 11.37
CA GLY A 89 -4.63 1.43 11.31
C GLY A 89 -4.83 0.65 10.02
N VAL A 90 -5.72 -0.34 10.09
CA VAL A 90 -6.08 -1.15 8.93
C VAL A 90 -7.18 -0.43 8.13
N HIS A 91 -6.87 -0.09 6.89
CA HIS A 91 -7.80 0.51 5.94
C HIS A 91 -8.10 -0.47 4.80
N ALA A 92 -9.38 -0.64 4.47
CA ALA A 92 -9.80 -1.45 3.33
C ALA A 92 -9.84 -0.57 2.08
N LEU A 93 -9.10 -0.94 1.05
CA LEU A 93 -9.08 -0.23 -0.21
C LEU A 93 -10.37 -0.51 -0.98
N SER A 94 -11.07 0.55 -1.36
CA SER A 94 -12.04 0.48 -2.45
C SER A 94 -11.35 0.08 -3.77
N ALA A 95 -12.13 -0.39 -4.74
CA ALA A 95 -11.61 -0.74 -6.06
C ALA A 95 -10.90 0.45 -6.74
N ASP A 96 -11.40 1.66 -6.56
CA ASP A 96 -10.82 2.89 -7.11
C ASP A 96 -9.52 3.30 -6.39
N GLU A 97 -9.46 3.17 -5.05
CA GLU A 97 -8.23 3.40 -4.30
C GLU A 97 -7.15 2.39 -4.69
N PHE A 98 -7.50 1.10 -4.78
CA PHE A 98 -6.57 0.06 -5.25
C PHE A 98 -6.08 0.34 -6.66
N ARG A 99 -6.99 0.66 -7.59
CA ARG A 99 -6.62 0.95 -8.99
C ARG A 99 -5.66 2.13 -9.06
N THR A 100 -5.97 3.21 -8.34
CA THR A 100 -5.12 4.41 -8.27
C THR A 100 -3.72 4.09 -7.75
N LEU A 101 -3.62 3.29 -6.70
CA LEU A 101 -2.34 2.87 -6.13
C LEU A 101 -1.56 1.94 -7.06
N PHE A 102 -2.23 0.94 -7.65
CA PHE A 102 -1.57 -0.05 -8.49
C PHE A 102 -0.98 0.58 -9.75
N ILE A 103 -1.68 1.51 -10.40
CA ILE A 103 -1.17 2.14 -11.63
C ILE A 103 -0.11 3.21 -11.35
N ASN A 104 0.09 3.62 -10.09
CA ASN A 104 1.10 4.61 -9.75
C ASN A 104 2.51 4.06 -10.00
N PRO A 105 3.27 4.61 -10.96
CA PRO A 105 4.58 4.08 -11.35
C PRO A 105 5.65 4.22 -10.26
N SER A 106 5.43 5.10 -9.27
CA SER A 106 6.35 5.32 -8.15
C SER A 106 6.13 4.34 -6.99
N VAL A 107 5.15 3.44 -7.10
CA VAL A 107 4.80 2.48 -6.04
C VAL A 107 4.77 1.08 -6.63
N THR A 108 5.19 0.10 -5.83
CA THR A 108 4.94 -1.32 -6.11
C THR A 108 4.08 -1.87 -4.98
N LEU A 109 2.96 -2.51 -5.35
CA LEU A 109 2.11 -3.18 -4.37
C LEU A 109 2.64 -4.59 -4.14
N TYR A 110 2.76 -4.98 -2.87
CA TYR A 110 3.18 -6.32 -2.48
C TYR A 110 2.04 -7.03 -1.75
N VAL A 111 1.49 -8.08 -2.35
CA VAL A 111 0.52 -8.93 -1.65
C VAL A 111 1.25 -9.71 -0.57
N VAL A 112 0.81 -9.49 0.66
CA VAL A 112 1.26 -10.24 1.83
C VAL A 112 0.62 -11.61 1.81
N LEU A 113 1.46 -12.64 1.74
CA LEU A 113 1.07 -14.05 1.73
C LEU A 113 0.98 -14.60 3.15
N LYS A 114 1.86 -14.14 4.04
CA LYS A 114 1.95 -14.64 5.41
C LYS A 114 2.55 -13.61 6.36
N VAL A 115 2.02 -13.60 7.57
CA VAL A 115 2.59 -12.90 8.73
C VAL A 115 2.92 -13.96 9.78
N SER A 116 4.10 -13.87 10.38
CA SER A 116 4.56 -14.81 11.41
C SER A 116 5.56 -14.13 12.32
N ASP A 117 5.92 -14.80 13.43
CA ASP A 117 6.92 -14.29 14.37
C ASP A 117 8.29 -14.01 13.73
N SER A 118 8.61 -14.65 12.59
CA SER A 118 9.82 -14.40 11.82
C SER A 118 9.73 -13.21 10.85
N GLY A 119 8.56 -12.59 10.70
CA GLY A 119 8.33 -11.44 9.83
C GLY A 119 7.19 -11.62 8.82
N ILE A 120 7.21 -10.78 7.79
CA ILE A 120 6.19 -10.66 6.74
C ILE A 120 6.76 -11.25 5.44
N GLU A 121 6.02 -12.17 4.83
CA GLU A 121 6.30 -12.73 3.51
C GLU A 121 5.34 -12.13 2.49
N ALA A 122 5.88 -11.50 1.43
CA ALA A 122 5.09 -10.82 0.42
C ALA A 122 5.69 -10.96 -0.98
N GLN A 123 4.85 -10.82 -2.00
CA GLN A 123 5.26 -10.86 -3.41
C GLN A 123 4.70 -9.65 -4.17
N PRO A 124 5.41 -9.12 -5.17
CA PRO A 124 4.91 -8.02 -5.98
C PRO A 124 3.66 -8.44 -6.77
N LEU A 125 2.71 -7.52 -6.90
CA LEU A 125 1.52 -7.67 -7.76
C LEU A 125 1.83 -7.44 -9.24
#